data_AF-A0A963IRV4-F1
#
_entry.id   AF-A0A963IRV4-F1
#
_cell.length_a   1.000
_cell.length_b   1.000
_cell.length_c   1.000
_cell.angle_alpha   90.00
_cell.angle_beta   90.00
_cell.angle_gamma   90.00
#
_symmetry.space_group_name_H-M   'P 1'
#
loop_
_entity.id
_entity.type
_entity.pdbx_description
1 polymer ?
#
loop_
_entity_poly.entity_id
_entity_poly.type
_entity_poly.pdbx_seq_one_letter_code
_entity_poly.pdbx_strand_id
1 'polypeptide(L)'
;RLVVFVGSFTGNGLKVEVDDGKLRIVEEGRQRKFLKQVEQITFNGQYAYDRDKPVYYITERCVFRRVRGGLALIEVAPGIDVERDILPNMDFPPIVGEYGVMDARIFNANPMGLEAELLNLSLPERVIYDPERNILFLNFEGMHVRVEEDVKAIWDICELRCKTAGKRVGVIINYDRFRINQDMYDAYAEMDRYFLANYFSQITRYATSAFLRAKLGEAFSARSIAPHVFERREEAQAFLAARNGDAGRPG
;
A
#
# COMPACT_ATOMS: atom_id res chain seq x y z
N ARG A 1 -6.15 -7.53 12.90
CA ARG A 1 -6.62 -8.40 11.79
C ARG A 1 -7.97 -7.88 11.34
N LEU A 2 -8.10 -7.59 10.04
CA LEU A 2 -9.28 -7.07 9.35
C LEU A 2 -10.26 -8.21 9.01
N VAL A 3 -11.57 -7.93 9.02
CA VAL A 3 -12.61 -8.85 8.53
C VAL A 3 -13.39 -8.18 7.40
N VAL A 4 -13.52 -8.87 6.27
CA VAL A 4 -14.26 -8.36 5.11
C VAL A 4 -15.29 -9.39 4.70
N PHE A 5 -16.56 -9.00 4.70
CA PHE A 5 -17.67 -9.75 4.13
C PHE A 5 -17.92 -9.26 2.72
N VAL A 6 -17.93 -10.16 1.75
CA VAL A 6 -18.16 -9.85 0.34
C VAL A 6 -19.38 -10.61 -0.15
N GLY A 7 -20.28 -9.92 -0.84
CA GLY A 7 -21.41 -10.55 -1.51
C GLY A 7 -22.39 -9.54 -2.03
N SER A 8 -23.37 -9.99 -2.82
CA SER A 8 -24.41 -9.11 -3.34
C SER A 8 -25.24 -8.44 -2.25
N PHE A 9 -25.78 -7.25 -2.52
CA PHE A 9 -26.64 -6.51 -1.60
C PHE A 9 -27.96 -7.22 -1.34
N THR A 10 -28.62 -7.66 -2.41
CA THR A 10 -29.80 -8.53 -2.40
C THR A 10 -29.44 -9.91 -2.95
N GLY A 11 -30.17 -10.94 -2.51
CA GLY A 11 -30.07 -12.30 -3.02
C GLY A 11 -31.20 -12.62 -4.01
N ASN A 12 -31.03 -13.71 -4.75
CA ASN A 12 -32.03 -14.29 -5.65
C ASN A 12 -32.53 -13.35 -6.77
N GLY A 13 -31.85 -13.38 -7.92
CA GLY A 13 -32.32 -12.71 -9.15
C GLY A 13 -31.75 -11.32 -9.41
N LEU A 14 -30.84 -10.82 -8.55
CA LEU A 14 -30.15 -9.55 -8.79
C LEU A 14 -29.38 -9.62 -10.12
N LYS A 15 -29.66 -8.69 -11.03
CA LYS A 15 -28.90 -8.47 -12.27
C LYS A 15 -28.42 -7.04 -12.30
N VAL A 16 -27.12 -6.87 -12.50
CA VAL A 16 -26.46 -5.58 -12.63
C VAL A 16 -25.69 -5.52 -13.93
N GLU A 17 -25.58 -4.33 -14.48
CA GLU A 17 -24.75 -4.01 -15.63
C GLU A 17 -23.85 -2.83 -15.27
N VAL A 18 -22.70 -2.76 -15.94
CA VAL A 18 -21.80 -1.62 -15.85
C VAL A 18 -21.76 -0.98 -17.23
N ASP A 19 -22.19 0.28 -17.30
CA ASP A 19 -22.20 1.08 -18.52
C ASP A 19 -21.60 2.45 -18.23
N ASP A 20 -20.71 2.92 -19.11
CA ASP A 20 -19.99 4.20 -18.98
C ASP A 20 -19.43 4.48 -17.58
N GLY A 21 -18.76 3.49 -16.97
CA GLY A 21 -18.16 3.64 -15.64
C GLY A 21 -19.15 3.67 -14.48
N LYS A 22 -20.43 3.37 -14.73
CA LYS A 22 -21.51 3.42 -13.74
C LYS A 22 -22.21 2.07 -13.61
N LEU A 23 -22.53 1.72 -12.38
CA LEU A 23 -23.35 0.57 -12.07
C LEU A 23 -24.83 0.90 -12.32
N ARG A 24 -25.53 -0.02 -12.98
CA ARG A 24 -26.97 0.02 -13.19
C ARG A 24 -27.60 -1.28 -12.72
N ILE A 25 -28.64 -1.19 -11.90
CA ILE A 25 -29.46 -2.35 -11.50
C ILE A 25 -30.47 -2.60 -12.60
N VAL A 26 -30.40 -3.77 -13.24
CA VAL A 26 -31.30 -4.19 -14.33
C VAL A 26 -32.52 -4.91 -13.76
N GLU A 27 -32.29 -5.78 -12.78
CA GLU A 27 -33.32 -6.52 -12.06
C GLU A 27 -32.92 -6.60 -10.59
N GLU A 28 -33.81 -6.22 -9.67
CA GLU A 28 -33.52 -6.28 -8.24
C GLU A 28 -33.69 -7.70 -7.68
N GLY A 29 -32.83 -8.06 -6.73
CA GLY A 29 -32.92 -9.32 -6.02
C GLY A 29 -34.13 -9.38 -5.09
N ARG A 30 -34.77 -10.55 -5.04
CA ARG A 30 -36.01 -10.77 -4.26
C ARG A 30 -35.78 -10.94 -2.77
N GLN A 31 -34.55 -11.28 -2.36
CA GLN A 31 -34.22 -11.56 -0.97
C GLN A 31 -33.34 -10.44 -0.39
N ARG A 32 -33.82 -9.75 0.65
CA ARG A 32 -33.00 -8.80 1.40
C ARG A 32 -31.98 -9.55 2.26
N LYS A 33 -30.75 -9.04 2.34
CA LYS A 33 -29.66 -9.65 3.13
C LYS A 33 -29.29 -8.85 4.38
N PHE A 34 -29.79 -7.62 4.50
CA PHE A 34 -29.63 -6.76 5.67
C PHE A 34 -30.90 -6.79 6.52
N LEU A 35 -31.09 -7.88 7.26
CA LEU A 35 -32.28 -8.19 8.06
C LEU A 35 -32.11 -7.73 9.52
N LYS A 36 -33.21 -7.36 10.20
CA LYS A 36 -33.18 -6.99 11.65
C LYS A 36 -32.82 -8.16 12.57
N GLN A 37 -33.22 -9.38 12.22
CA GLN A 37 -32.92 -10.60 12.96
C GLN A 37 -32.51 -11.68 11.95
N VAL A 38 -31.43 -12.41 12.27
CA VAL A 38 -30.97 -13.56 11.49
C VAL A 38 -31.39 -14.85 12.20
N GLU A 39 -31.85 -15.85 11.45
CA GLU A 39 -32.29 -17.15 12.00
C GLU A 39 -31.16 -17.94 12.68
N GLN A 40 -29.90 -17.68 12.31
CA GLN A 40 -28.74 -18.30 12.93
C GLN A 40 -27.57 -17.29 12.98
N ILE A 41 -27.04 -17.01 14.18
CA ILE A 41 -25.86 -16.15 14.35
C ILE A 41 -24.61 -16.99 14.08
N THR A 42 -24.18 -17.08 12.82
CA THR A 42 -22.90 -17.72 12.45
C THR A 42 -21.68 -16.82 12.71
N PHE A 43 -21.90 -15.53 12.95
CA PHE A 43 -20.86 -14.60 13.35
C PHE A 43 -21.39 -13.63 14.41
N ASN A 44 -20.87 -13.73 15.63
CA ASN A 44 -21.20 -12.81 16.70
C ASN A 44 -20.49 -11.47 16.46
N GLY A 45 -21.13 -10.58 15.69
CA GLY A 45 -20.61 -9.24 15.37
C GLY A 45 -20.39 -8.34 16.59
N GLN A 46 -20.97 -8.68 17.76
CA GLN A 46 -20.68 -8.00 19.02
C GLN A 46 -19.28 -8.37 19.55
N TYR A 47 -18.90 -9.66 19.44
CA TYR A 47 -17.60 -10.19 19.92
C TYR A 47 -16.38 -9.73 19.09
N ALA A 48 -16.60 -9.28 17.85
CA ALA A 48 -15.56 -8.70 16.99
C ALA A 48 -15.28 -7.22 17.30
N TYR A 49 -16.29 -6.50 17.82
CA TYR A 49 -16.17 -5.09 18.22
C TYR A 49 -15.32 -4.95 19.49
N ASP A 50 -15.46 -5.87 20.45
CA ASP A 50 -14.71 -5.87 21.73
C ASP A 50 -13.18 -6.09 21.57
N ARG A 51 -12.67 -6.20 20.33
CA ARG A 51 -11.24 -6.36 20.01
C ARG A 51 -10.72 -5.34 18.99
N ASP A 52 -11.41 -4.22 18.78
CA ASP A 52 -11.02 -3.16 17.83
C ASP A 52 -10.72 -3.66 16.41
N LYS A 53 -11.38 -4.74 15.96
CA LYS A 53 -11.17 -5.27 14.61
C LYS A 53 -12.06 -4.52 13.62
N PRO A 54 -11.51 -3.88 12.58
CA PRO A 54 -12.33 -3.29 11.54
C PRO A 54 -13.08 -4.39 10.77
N VAL A 55 -14.39 -4.20 10.60
CA VAL A 55 -15.28 -5.10 9.85
C VAL A 55 -15.96 -4.33 8.73
N TYR A 56 -15.83 -4.83 7.50
CA TYR A 56 -16.45 -4.25 6.30
C TYR A 56 -17.42 -5.22 5.65
N TYR A 57 -18.47 -4.67 5.05
CA TYR A 57 -19.42 -5.39 4.20
C TYR A 57 -19.39 -4.72 2.82
N ILE A 58 -18.85 -5.42 1.83
CA ILE A 58 -18.66 -4.93 0.48
C ILE A 58 -19.68 -5.61 -0.42
N THR A 59 -20.48 -4.80 -1.11
CA THR A 59 -21.45 -5.25 -2.11
C THR A 59 -21.13 -4.67 -3.47
N GLU A 60 -21.91 -5.04 -4.49
CA GLU A 60 -21.79 -4.44 -5.82
C GLU A 60 -22.11 -2.94 -5.81
N ARG A 61 -23.02 -2.48 -4.94
CA ARG A 61 -23.59 -1.12 -4.97
C ARG A 61 -23.08 -0.18 -3.88
N CYS A 62 -22.54 -0.72 -2.80
CA CYS A 62 -22.05 0.07 -1.67
C CYS A 62 -21.15 -0.70 -0.70
N VAL A 63 -20.42 0.04 0.13
CA VAL A 63 -19.61 -0.47 1.23
C VAL A 63 -20.12 0.04 2.57
N PHE A 64 -20.31 -0.88 3.52
CA PHE A 64 -20.57 -0.54 4.92
C PHE A 64 -19.38 -0.87 5.81
N ARG A 65 -19.16 -0.04 6.83
CA ARG A 65 -18.26 -0.32 7.94
C ARG A 65 -19.07 -0.55 9.21
N ARG A 66 -18.74 -1.60 9.97
CA ARG A 66 -19.28 -1.78 11.32
C ARG A 66 -18.71 -0.70 12.25
N VAL A 67 -19.60 0.06 12.88
CA VAL A 67 -19.24 1.10 13.87
C VAL A 67 -20.06 0.93 15.15
N ARG A 68 -19.74 1.70 16.20
CA ARG A 68 -20.61 1.78 17.38
C ARG A 68 -22.00 2.24 16.95
N GLY A 69 -23.03 1.45 17.26
CA GLY A 69 -24.42 1.79 16.95
C GLY A 69 -24.98 1.20 15.65
N GLY A 70 -24.17 0.65 14.74
CA GLY A 70 -24.72 0.01 13.53
C GLY A 70 -23.73 -0.21 12.39
N LEU A 71 -24.26 -0.26 11.17
CA LEU A 71 -23.50 -0.21 9.93
C LEU A 71 -23.50 1.24 9.42
N ALA A 72 -22.31 1.80 9.21
CA ALA A 72 -22.16 3.10 8.55
C ALA A 72 -21.94 2.89 7.04
N LEU A 73 -22.71 3.60 6.22
CA LEU A 73 -22.47 3.68 4.78
C LEU A 73 -21.24 4.55 4.54
N ILE A 74 -20.22 4.00 3.86
CA ILE A 74 -18.94 4.71 3.65
C ILE A 74 -18.59 4.91 2.18
N GLU A 75 -19.09 4.05 1.29
CA GLU A 75 -18.90 4.22 -0.16
C GLU A 75 -20.15 3.78 -0.92
N VAL A 76 -20.42 4.45 -2.04
CA VAL A 76 -21.52 4.14 -2.96
C VAL A 76 -20.98 4.02 -4.38
N ALA A 77 -21.43 3.00 -5.12
CA ALA A 77 -21.04 2.80 -6.51
C ALA A 77 -21.50 3.97 -7.40
N PRO A 78 -20.70 4.40 -8.39
CA PRO A 78 -21.17 5.36 -9.39
C PRO A 78 -22.45 4.85 -10.06
N GLY A 79 -23.46 5.71 -10.21
CA GLY A 79 -24.76 5.35 -10.81
C GLY A 79 -25.83 4.85 -9.82
N ILE A 80 -25.45 4.58 -8.57
CA ILE A 80 -26.36 4.15 -7.51
C ILE A 80 -26.87 5.33 -6.71
N ASP A 81 -28.18 5.33 -6.46
CA ASP A 81 -28.87 6.32 -5.64
C ASP A 81 -29.22 5.70 -4.27
N VAL A 82 -28.86 6.38 -3.19
CA VAL A 82 -29.02 5.84 -1.83
C VAL A 82 -30.50 5.63 -1.47
N GLU A 83 -31.35 6.60 -1.80
CA GLU A 83 -32.78 6.60 -1.44
C GLU A 83 -33.57 5.61 -2.28
N ARG A 84 -33.16 5.36 -3.53
CA ARG A 84 -33.81 4.43 -4.44
C ARG A 84 -33.28 3.00 -4.33
N ASP A 85 -31.97 2.84 -4.29
CA ASP A 85 -31.32 1.54 -4.54
C ASP A 85 -30.78 0.89 -3.26
N ILE A 86 -30.55 1.65 -2.19
CA ILE A 86 -29.96 1.13 -0.94
C ILE A 86 -31.01 1.03 0.16
N LEU A 87 -31.55 2.16 0.61
CA LEU A 87 -32.41 2.22 1.81
C LEU A 87 -33.67 1.34 1.70
N PRO A 88 -34.40 1.30 0.56
CA PRO A 88 -35.60 0.46 0.43
C PRO A 88 -35.33 -1.04 0.47
N ASN A 89 -34.07 -1.45 0.31
CA ASN A 89 -33.65 -2.84 0.27
C ASN A 89 -33.04 -3.33 1.61
N MET A 90 -33.12 -2.52 2.67
CA MET A 90 -32.67 -2.86 4.03
C MET A 90 -33.85 -2.91 5.00
N ASP A 91 -33.80 -3.82 5.96
CA ASP A 91 -34.82 -3.88 7.02
C ASP A 91 -34.48 -3.01 8.23
N PHE A 92 -33.27 -2.45 8.28
CA PHE A 92 -32.87 -1.46 9.28
C PHE A 92 -32.14 -0.30 8.60
N PRO A 93 -32.32 0.94 9.09
CA PRO A 93 -31.61 2.08 8.52
C PRO A 93 -30.11 1.99 8.87
N PRO A 94 -29.20 2.13 7.88
CA PRO A 94 -27.79 2.33 8.17
C PRO A 94 -27.58 3.73 8.75
N ILE A 95 -26.41 3.95 9.35
CA ILE A 95 -25.92 5.29 9.69
C ILE A 95 -25.42 5.92 8.40
N VAL A 96 -26.12 6.94 7.93
CA VAL A 96 -25.77 7.71 6.72
C VAL A 96 -25.12 9.02 7.18
N GLY A 97 -23.85 9.20 6.84
CA GLY A 97 -23.10 10.45 7.02
C GLY A 97 -22.48 10.85 5.68
N GLU A 98 -21.32 11.50 5.71
CA GLU A 98 -20.52 11.67 4.49
C GLU A 98 -19.99 10.31 4.02
N TYR A 99 -20.19 10.02 2.73
CA TYR A 99 -19.70 8.81 2.07
C TYR A 99 -18.96 9.18 0.79
N GLY A 100 -17.97 8.35 0.43
CA GLY A 100 -17.23 8.47 -0.82
C GLY A 100 -17.96 7.79 -1.99
N VAL A 101 -17.48 8.07 -3.21
CA VAL A 101 -17.80 7.24 -4.37
C VAL A 101 -16.81 6.09 -4.41
N MET A 102 -17.28 4.87 -4.66
CA MET A 102 -16.40 3.71 -4.87
C MET A 102 -15.45 3.99 -6.04
N ASP A 103 -14.25 3.43 -6.00
CA ASP A 103 -13.23 3.67 -7.03
C ASP A 103 -13.77 3.37 -8.44
N ALA A 104 -13.78 4.39 -9.31
CA ALA A 104 -14.37 4.30 -10.65
C ALA A 104 -13.72 3.21 -11.51
N ARG A 105 -12.47 2.82 -11.22
CA ARG A 105 -11.77 1.75 -11.94
C ARG A 105 -12.41 0.38 -11.72
N ILE A 106 -13.13 0.19 -10.60
CA ILE A 106 -13.92 -1.03 -10.34
C ILE A 106 -15.02 -1.21 -11.39
N PHE A 107 -15.51 -0.11 -11.95
CA PHE A 107 -16.61 -0.05 -12.91
C PHE A 107 -16.11 0.13 -14.34
N ASN A 108 -14.86 -0.23 -14.62
CA ASN A 108 -14.27 -0.20 -15.95
C ASN A 108 -13.72 -1.59 -16.32
N ALA A 109 -13.86 -1.99 -17.58
CA ALA A 109 -13.34 -3.27 -18.07
C ALA A 109 -11.81 -3.28 -18.23
N ASN A 110 -11.17 -2.11 -18.26
CA ASN A 110 -9.72 -2.00 -18.35
C ASN A 110 -9.04 -2.45 -17.04
N PRO A 111 -7.81 -2.99 -17.10
CA PRO A 111 -7.05 -3.31 -15.90
C PRO A 111 -6.94 -2.12 -14.94
N MET A 112 -7.28 -2.32 -13.66
CA MET A 112 -7.27 -1.26 -12.64
C MET A 112 -5.88 -0.70 -12.32
N GLY A 113 -4.81 -1.37 -12.77
CA GLY A 113 -3.44 -0.96 -12.47
C GLY A 113 -3.04 -1.13 -11.00
N LEU A 114 -3.76 -1.96 -10.23
CA LEU A 114 -3.55 -2.14 -8.78
C LEU A 114 -2.12 -2.55 -8.41
N GLU A 115 -1.38 -3.22 -9.29
CA GLU A 115 0.03 -3.53 -9.07
C GLU A 115 0.87 -2.27 -8.86
N ALA A 116 0.60 -1.19 -9.60
CA ALA A 116 1.26 0.10 -9.38
C ALA A 116 1.03 0.63 -7.97
N GLU A 117 -0.20 0.52 -7.48
CA GLU A 117 -0.67 1.19 -6.28
C GLU A 117 -0.39 0.36 -5.01
N LEU A 118 -0.61 -0.96 -5.08
CA LEU A 118 -0.33 -1.89 -3.99
C LEU A 118 1.16 -2.13 -3.80
N LEU A 119 1.96 -2.11 -4.86
CA LEU A 119 3.42 -2.11 -4.71
C LEU A 119 3.94 -0.74 -4.27
N ASN A 120 3.21 0.34 -4.54
CA ASN A 120 3.40 1.67 -3.96
C ASN A 120 2.64 1.89 -2.63
N LEU A 121 2.51 0.87 -1.75
CA LEU A 121 2.28 1.08 -0.30
C LEU A 121 3.02 2.35 0.11
N SER A 122 2.27 3.35 0.60
CA SER A 122 2.64 4.77 0.48
C SER A 122 4.15 4.93 0.69
N LEU A 123 4.86 5.40 -0.35
CA LEU A 123 6.31 5.64 -0.26
C LEU A 123 6.76 6.27 1.08
N PRO A 124 5.98 7.18 1.71
CA PRO A 124 6.26 7.66 3.07
C PRO A 124 6.38 6.62 4.18
N GLU A 125 5.63 5.52 4.14
CA GLU A 125 5.69 4.41 5.11
C GLU A 125 6.88 3.48 4.85
N ARG A 126 7.36 3.42 3.60
CA ARG A 126 8.55 2.64 3.22
C ARG A 126 9.86 3.33 3.58
N VAL A 127 9.82 4.65 3.80
CA VAL A 127 10.99 5.48 4.10
C VAL A 127 10.90 6.02 5.53
N ILE A 128 11.55 5.31 6.45
CA ILE A 128 11.51 5.58 7.89
C ILE A 128 12.89 6.07 8.34
N TYR A 129 12.93 7.24 8.97
CA TYR A 129 14.16 7.74 9.61
C TYR A 129 14.15 7.41 11.11
N ASP A 130 15.22 6.79 11.59
CA ASP A 130 15.51 6.54 13.00
C ASP A 130 16.52 7.59 13.49
N PRO A 131 16.06 8.57 14.30
CA PRO A 131 16.91 9.65 14.79
C PRO A 131 17.93 9.20 15.84
N GLU A 132 17.66 8.12 16.60
CA GLU A 132 18.57 7.62 17.63
C GLU A 132 19.82 7.02 17.02
N ARG A 133 19.64 6.24 15.94
CA ARG A 133 20.73 5.56 15.24
C ARG A 133 21.29 6.36 14.06
N ASN A 134 20.62 7.44 13.68
CA ASN A 134 20.89 8.22 12.47
C ASN A 134 20.85 7.36 11.19
N ILE A 135 19.82 6.51 11.07
CA ILE A 135 19.64 5.57 9.96
C ILE A 135 18.33 5.84 9.23
N LEU A 136 18.39 5.90 7.90
CA LEU A 136 17.24 5.89 7.00
C LEU A 136 17.00 4.46 6.50
N PHE A 137 15.84 3.90 6.85
CA PHE A 137 15.37 2.61 6.37
C PHE A 137 14.50 2.80 5.13
N LEU A 138 14.91 2.18 4.02
CA LEU A 138 14.18 2.13 2.75
C LEU A 138 13.68 0.71 2.53
N ASN A 139 12.39 0.46 2.74
CA ASN A 139 11.78 -0.84 2.46
C ASN A 139 11.19 -0.88 1.04
N PHE A 140 12.01 -1.23 0.05
CA PHE A 140 11.57 -1.38 -1.34
C PHE A 140 11.14 -2.80 -1.69
N GLU A 141 10.80 -3.62 -0.69
CA GLU A 141 10.32 -4.98 -0.92
C GLU A 141 9.10 -4.98 -1.84
N GLY A 142 9.18 -5.79 -2.90
CA GLY A 142 8.16 -5.97 -3.91
C GLY A 142 7.98 -4.80 -4.86
N MET A 143 8.69 -3.67 -4.70
CA MET A 143 8.49 -2.51 -5.57
C MET A 143 8.98 -2.76 -7.00
N HIS A 144 8.31 -2.13 -7.98
CA HIS A 144 8.70 -2.15 -9.38
C HIS A 144 8.78 -0.74 -9.96
N VAL A 145 10.00 -0.29 -10.27
CA VAL A 145 10.27 0.97 -10.97
C VAL A 145 10.07 0.74 -12.48
N ARG A 146 9.02 1.34 -13.06
CA ARG A 146 8.62 1.10 -14.45
C ARG A 146 8.80 2.31 -15.35
N VAL A 147 8.57 3.50 -14.80
CA VAL A 147 8.59 4.80 -15.50
C VAL A 147 9.35 5.85 -14.68
N GLU A 148 9.67 7.00 -15.29
CA GLU A 148 10.44 8.06 -14.63
C GLU A 148 9.71 8.63 -13.42
N GLU A 149 8.38 8.64 -13.43
CA GLU A 149 7.55 9.07 -12.30
C GLU A 149 7.77 8.20 -11.06
N ASP A 150 8.06 6.90 -11.22
CA ASP A 150 8.38 6.01 -10.10
C ASP A 150 9.73 6.41 -9.48
N VAL A 151 10.73 6.75 -10.30
CA VAL A 151 12.05 7.24 -9.83
C VAL A 151 11.89 8.58 -9.11
N LYS A 152 11.11 9.49 -9.70
CA LYS A 152 10.81 10.80 -9.11
C LYS A 152 10.10 10.67 -7.77
N ALA A 153 9.15 9.75 -7.64
CA ALA A 153 8.44 9.54 -6.39
C ALA A 153 9.38 9.05 -5.28
N ILE A 154 10.32 8.14 -5.59
CA ILE A 154 11.37 7.69 -4.66
C ILE A 154 12.29 8.86 -4.29
N TRP A 155 12.68 9.68 -5.26
CA TRP A 155 13.50 10.87 -5.04
C TRP A 155 12.84 11.81 -4.03
N ASP A 156 11.60 12.25 -4.31
CA ASP A 156 10.92 13.27 -3.53
C ASP A 156 10.78 12.87 -2.05
N ILE A 157 10.45 11.58 -1.78
CA ILE A 157 10.33 11.10 -0.39
C ILE A 157 11.68 10.96 0.32
N CYS A 158 12.71 10.47 -0.38
CA CYS A 158 14.04 10.31 0.21
C CYS A 158 14.64 11.68 0.52
N GLU A 159 14.46 12.66 -0.37
CA GLU A 159 14.96 14.01 -0.20
C GLU A 159 14.28 14.72 0.98
N LEU A 160 12.94 14.63 1.06
CA LEU A 160 12.19 15.18 2.18
C LEU A 160 12.69 14.64 3.52
N ARG A 161 12.90 13.33 3.62
CA ARG A 161 13.35 12.67 4.86
C ARG A 161 14.79 13.03 5.21
N CYS A 162 15.68 13.10 4.23
CA CYS A 162 17.06 13.53 4.45
C CYS A 162 17.15 15.01 4.86
N LYS A 163 16.38 15.90 4.22
CA LYS A 163 16.28 17.31 4.60
C LYS A 163 15.75 17.47 6.02
N THR A 164 14.76 16.68 6.42
CA THR A 164 14.21 16.67 7.78
C THR A 164 15.26 16.22 8.81
N ALA A 165 16.12 15.26 8.46
CA ALA A 165 17.21 14.83 9.35
C ALA A 165 18.27 15.92 9.57
N GLY A 166 18.46 16.83 8.61
CA GLY A 166 19.38 17.97 8.70
C GLY A 166 20.87 17.61 8.72
N LYS A 167 21.22 16.33 8.52
CA LYS A 167 22.60 15.82 8.53
C LYS A 167 22.70 14.60 7.62
N ARG A 168 23.93 14.19 7.30
CA ARG A 168 24.14 12.95 6.54
C ARG A 168 23.73 11.73 7.35
N VAL A 169 23.02 10.81 6.71
CA VAL A 169 22.40 9.63 7.35
C VAL A 169 23.01 8.33 6.81
N GLY A 170 23.10 7.31 7.66
CA GLY A 170 23.35 5.95 7.17
C GLY A 170 22.08 5.39 6.51
N VAL A 171 22.19 4.56 5.49
CA VAL A 171 21.03 4.03 4.77
C VAL A 171 21.05 2.51 4.74
N ILE A 172 19.90 1.91 5.05
CA ILE A 172 19.62 0.48 4.84
C ILE A 172 18.50 0.35 3.81
N ILE A 173 18.73 -0.39 2.74
CA ILE A 173 17.74 -0.65 1.69
C ILE A 173 17.40 -2.13 1.61
N ASN A 174 16.11 -2.45 1.72
CA ASN A 174 15.55 -3.76 1.41
C ASN A 174 15.13 -3.83 -0.06
N TYR A 175 15.77 -4.71 -0.83
CA TYR A 175 15.46 -4.94 -2.25
C TYR A 175 14.80 -6.30 -2.52
N ASP A 176 14.24 -6.96 -1.51
CA ASP A 176 13.57 -8.25 -1.72
C ASP A 176 12.44 -8.12 -2.74
N ARG A 177 12.49 -8.93 -3.80
CA ARG A 177 11.54 -8.87 -4.94
C ARG A 177 11.42 -7.49 -5.59
N PHE A 178 12.43 -6.62 -5.43
CA PHE A 178 12.49 -5.33 -6.11
C PHE A 178 12.83 -5.51 -7.59
N ARG A 179 12.20 -4.69 -8.45
CA ARG A 179 12.36 -4.73 -9.91
C ARG A 179 12.55 -3.34 -10.48
N ILE A 180 13.37 -3.22 -11.53
CA ILE A 180 13.55 -2.00 -12.31
C ILE A 180 13.45 -2.37 -13.80
N ASN A 181 12.64 -1.62 -14.56
CA ASN A 181 12.62 -1.68 -16.02
C ASN A 181 13.96 -1.22 -16.60
N GLN A 182 14.37 -1.82 -17.73
CA GLN A 182 15.70 -1.58 -18.28
C GLN A 182 15.97 -0.10 -18.61
N ASP A 183 14.97 0.57 -19.18
CA ASP A 183 15.06 1.99 -19.54
C ASP A 183 15.22 2.90 -18.31
N MET A 184 14.86 2.42 -17.12
CA MET A 184 14.92 3.18 -15.88
C MET A 184 16.23 3.01 -15.10
N TYR A 185 17.12 2.10 -15.50
CA TYR A 185 18.40 1.88 -14.78
C TYR A 185 19.22 3.17 -14.70
N ASP A 186 19.25 3.95 -15.78
CA ASP A 186 20.10 5.12 -15.84
C ASP A 186 19.61 6.25 -14.92
N ALA A 187 18.31 6.53 -14.95
CA ALA A 187 17.64 7.50 -14.07
C ALA A 187 17.74 7.07 -12.59
N TYR A 188 17.47 5.80 -12.29
CA TYR A 188 17.56 5.28 -10.91
C TYR A 188 18.98 5.37 -10.35
N ALA A 189 19.99 5.04 -11.16
CA ALA A 189 21.38 5.14 -10.71
C ALA A 189 21.89 6.58 -10.65
N GLU A 190 21.29 7.53 -11.37
CA GLU A 190 21.57 8.96 -11.15
C GLU A 190 21.03 9.46 -9.82
N MET A 191 19.80 9.07 -9.48
CA MET A 191 19.22 9.31 -8.16
C MET A 191 20.13 8.76 -7.05
N ASP A 192 20.55 7.49 -7.13
CA ASP A 192 21.42 6.87 -6.12
C ASP A 192 22.74 7.64 -5.94
N ARG A 193 23.38 8.08 -7.04
CA ARG A 193 24.59 8.93 -6.98
C ARG A 193 24.34 10.25 -6.28
N TYR A 194 23.25 10.93 -6.62
CA TYR A 194 22.92 12.22 -6.01
C TYR A 194 22.76 12.08 -4.50
N PHE A 195 22.02 11.07 -4.03
CA PHE A 195 21.83 10.84 -2.61
C PHE A 195 23.13 10.43 -1.91
N LEU A 196 23.96 9.60 -2.56
CA LEU A 196 25.27 9.23 -2.03
C LEU A 196 26.18 10.45 -1.87
N ALA A 197 26.18 11.36 -2.83
CA ALA A 197 27.02 12.56 -2.78
C ALA A 197 26.54 13.57 -1.74
N ASN A 198 25.22 13.74 -1.57
CA ASN A 198 24.67 14.86 -0.78
C ASN A 198 24.16 14.46 0.62
N TYR A 199 23.56 13.27 0.77
CA TYR A 199 22.79 12.93 1.97
C TYR A 199 23.26 11.66 2.69
N PHE A 200 23.84 10.66 2.00
CA PHE A 200 24.14 9.37 2.62
C PHE A 200 25.58 9.32 3.13
N SER A 201 25.79 9.10 4.42
CA SER A 201 27.14 8.86 4.96
C SER A 201 27.65 7.46 4.60
N GLN A 202 26.74 6.49 4.49
CA GLN A 202 27.00 5.12 4.10
C GLN A 202 25.72 4.48 3.58
N ILE A 203 25.87 3.50 2.69
CA ILE A 203 24.75 2.77 2.11
C ILE A 203 24.98 1.27 2.28
N THR A 204 23.94 0.59 2.72
CA THR A 204 23.89 -0.85 2.89
C THR A 204 22.62 -1.36 2.24
N ARG A 205 22.77 -2.36 1.38
CA ARG A 205 21.66 -2.93 0.60
C ARG A 205 21.55 -4.40 0.98
N TYR A 206 20.35 -4.96 1.03
CA TYR A 206 20.20 -6.41 1.10
C TYR A 206 19.12 -6.90 0.14
N ALA A 207 19.37 -8.07 -0.43
CA ALA A 207 18.49 -8.73 -1.37
C ALA A 207 18.69 -10.24 -1.30
N THR A 208 17.59 -10.97 -1.28
CA THR A 208 17.57 -12.44 -1.29
C THR A 208 17.85 -13.04 -2.67
N SER A 209 17.74 -12.28 -3.77
CA SER A 209 17.93 -12.77 -5.15
C SER A 209 19.37 -12.57 -5.65
N ALA A 210 20.06 -13.68 -5.99
CA ALA A 210 21.41 -13.66 -6.57
C ALA A 210 21.49 -12.90 -7.91
N PHE A 211 20.43 -12.95 -8.74
CA PHE A 211 20.38 -12.26 -10.03
C PHE A 211 20.31 -10.74 -9.87
N LEU A 212 19.50 -10.25 -8.94
CA LEU A 212 19.39 -8.81 -8.65
C LEU A 212 20.71 -8.27 -8.09
N ARG A 213 21.39 -9.03 -7.22
CA ARG A 213 22.72 -8.67 -6.70
C ARG A 213 23.73 -8.47 -7.82
N ALA A 214 23.78 -9.38 -8.80
CA ALA A 214 24.69 -9.27 -9.94
C ALA A 214 24.41 -8.00 -10.75
N LYS A 215 23.14 -7.76 -11.13
CA LYS A 215 22.77 -6.58 -11.93
C LYS A 215 23.01 -5.25 -11.22
N LEU A 216 22.65 -5.15 -9.93
CA LEU A 216 22.91 -3.94 -9.15
C LEU A 216 24.42 -3.73 -8.94
N GLY A 217 25.16 -4.80 -8.69
CA GLY A 217 26.61 -4.78 -8.58
C GLY A 217 27.27 -4.23 -9.84
N GLU A 218 26.89 -4.75 -11.02
CA GLU A 218 27.39 -4.28 -12.32
C GLU A 218 27.02 -2.82 -12.59
N ALA A 219 25.75 -2.43 -12.42
CA ALA A 219 25.26 -1.08 -12.68
C ALA A 219 25.94 -0.02 -11.78
N PHE A 220 26.20 -0.35 -10.51
CA PHE A 220 26.87 0.54 -9.56
C PHE A 220 28.39 0.57 -9.75
N SER A 221 29.00 -0.56 -10.08
CA SER A 221 30.44 -0.63 -10.38
C SER A 221 30.80 0.18 -11.62
N ALA A 222 29.96 0.12 -12.67
CA ALA A 222 30.12 0.92 -13.88
C ALA A 222 30.07 2.45 -13.61
N ARG A 223 29.49 2.86 -12.48
CA ARG A 223 29.26 4.26 -12.10
C ARG A 223 30.11 4.70 -10.89
N SER A 224 31.14 3.93 -10.49
CA SER A 224 32.03 4.17 -9.35
C SER A 224 31.32 4.31 -7.99
N ILE A 225 30.19 3.63 -7.81
CA ILE A 225 29.39 3.62 -6.58
C ILE A 225 29.77 2.37 -5.77
N ALA A 226 30.07 2.53 -4.47
CA ALA A 226 30.43 1.40 -3.60
C ALA A 226 29.27 0.39 -3.47
N PRO A 227 29.41 -0.86 -3.99
CA PRO A 227 28.36 -1.85 -3.91
C PRO A 227 28.60 -2.77 -2.70
N HIS A 228 27.74 -2.67 -1.68
CA HIS A 228 27.63 -3.68 -0.63
C HIS A 228 26.18 -4.17 -0.58
N VAL A 229 25.98 -5.43 -1.00
CA VAL A 229 24.66 -6.11 -0.98
C VAL A 229 24.75 -7.39 -0.16
N PHE A 230 23.98 -7.45 0.93
CA PHE A 230 23.93 -8.56 1.89
C PHE A 230 22.71 -9.47 1.64
N GLU A 231 22.70 -10.66 2.23
CA GLU A 231 21.57 -11.61 2.10
C GLU A 231 20.53 -11.43 3.21
N ARG A 232 20.94 -10.97 4.41
CA ARG A 232 20.04 -10.79 5.56
C ARG A 232 20.13 -9.40 6.18
N ARG A 233 19.02 -8.96 6.79
CA ARG A 233 18.93 -7.69 7.51
C ARG A 233 19.89 -7.61 8.71
N GLU A 234 20.07 -8.70 9.47
CA GLU A 234 20.96 -8.68 10.63
C GLU A 234 22.42 -8.40 10.25
N GLU A 235 22.88 -8.96 9.13
CA GLU A 235 24.24 -8.76 8.60
C GLU A 235 24.47 -7.32 8.16
N ALA A 236 23.48 -6.74 7.47
CA ALA A 236 23.46 -5.34 7.08
C ALA A 236 23.56 -4.40 8.29
N GLN A 237 22.82 -4.68 9.36
CA GLN A 237 22.87 -3.87 10.58
C GLN A 237 24.20 -4.02 11.33
N ALA A 238 24.76 -5.24 11.40
CA ALA A 238 26.05 -5.49 12.03
C ALA A 238 27.19 -4.74 11.31
N PHE A 239 27.17 -4.71 9.97
CA PHE A 239 28.14 -3.98 9.16
C PHE A 239 28.16 -2.47 9.49
N LEU A 240 26.98 -1.86 9.60
CA LEU A 240 26.86 -0.44 9.94
C LEU A 240 27.28 -0.14 11.38
N ALA A 241 26.94 -1.03 12.32
CA ALA A 241 27.31 -0.88 13.72
C ALA A 241 28.84 -0.96 13.93
N ALA A 242 29.51 -1.87 13.24
CA ALA A 242 30.97 -2.05 13.33
C ALA A 242 31.74 -0.80 12.88
N ARG A 243 31.32 -0.15 11.79
CA ARG A 243 31.97 1.07 11.28
C ARG A 243 31.70 2.32 12.11
N ASN A 244 30.51 2.45 12.68
CA ASN A 244 30.21 3.57 13.58
C ASN A 244 31.02 3.49 14.90
N GLY A 245 31.40 2.28 15.33
CA GLY A 245 32.29 2.08 16.49
C GLY A 245 33.76 2.41 16.24
N ASP A 246 34.21 2.38 14.98
CA ASP A 246 35.62 2.61 14.62
C ASP A 246 35.95 4.10 14.40
N ALA A 247 34.94 4.97 14.26
CA ALA A 247 35.12 6.42 14.12
C ALA A 247 35.49 7.14 15.45
N GLY A 248 35.75 6.40 16.53
CA GLY A 248 35.95 6.93 17.89
C GLY A 248 37.33 6.68 18.52
N ARG A 249 38.33 6.16 17.80
CA ARG A 249 39.69 6.01 18.35
C ARG A 249 40.66 7.00 17.68
N PRO A 250 41.15 8.03 18.39
CA PRO A 250 42.33 8.74 17.94
C PRO A 250 43.54 7.86 18.23
N GLY A 251 44.27 7.50 17.18
CA GLY A 251 45.63 6.97 17.23
C GLY A 251 46.53 7.88 16.41
#